data_AF-A0A7C0WQW3-F1
#
_entry.id   AF-A0A7C0WQW3-F1
#
_cell.length_a   1.000
_cell.length_b   1.000
_cell.length_c   1.000
_cell.angle_alpha   90.00
_cell.angle_beta   90.00
_cell.angle_gamma   90.00
#
_symmetry.space_group_name_H-M   'P 1'
#
loop_
_entity.id
_entity.type
_entity.pdbx_description
1 polymer ?
#
loop_
_entity_poly.entity_id
_entity_poly.type
_entity_poly.pdbx_seq_one_letter_code
_entity_poly.pdbx_strand_id
1 'polypeptide(L)'
;MKDRRYFGLMVVISLILTWSTVQADIAKDSGDSNLSPYFFVQGDLEVESFPLLKTGAEVDIAGVIAEVALTQVYKNDGDKTIEAVYIFPLGTKSAIHAMKMTIGERVIEANIEEKIRAQKIYQEALNNGKTASLLEQERPNLFQMKVANIMPGDVVEVEVRYTELLVPEEGVYQYLFPTVVGPRFTGEQKTEKPTKKDNWTASPYLHEGKDAPYQFDIKINLNAGLPITDFSVPSHQVTVTRPTPDRATISLAAAEKNGGNRDFILKYSLEGDSIQSGLLLYPGEEENFFLLMMEPPEKVTPMMIPPREYLFIVDVSGSMHGFPLDVSKTLIDKLLKNLRPEDYFNILFFAGGSEVLSPAPLPATEDNRERAIKMLLSQRGGGGTRILNALKKAIALKKREGLSRIIVMATDGYVSVEKE
;
A
#
# COMPACT_ATOMS: atom_id res chain seq x y z
N MET A 1 5.20 62.93 -58.93
CA MET A 1 5.07 62.94 -57.46
C MET A 1 4.51 61.58 -57.08
N LYS A 2 5.33 60.53 -56.91
CA LYS A 2 6.31 60.29 -55.85
C LYS A 2 5.62 60.39 -54.47
N ASP A 3 5.23 59.25 -53.93
CA ASP A 3 5.48 58.94 -52.53
C ASP A 3 5.69 57.45 -52.32
N ARG A 4 6.77 57.16 -51.60
CA ARG A 4 7.43 55.86 -51.45
C ARG A 4 7.92 55.82 -49.99
N ARG A 5 7.57 54.74 -49.27
CA ARG A 5 8.27 54.13 -48.09
C ARG A 5 8.20 54.96 -46.78
N TYR A 6 7.87 54.40 -45.62
CA TYR A 6 8.67 53.48 -44.78
C TYR A 6 7.76 53.07 -43.58
N PHE A 7 7.58 51.78 -43.30
CA PHE A 7 8.32 50.96 -42.31
C PHE A 7 7.75 51.05 -40.90
N GLY A 8 7.17 49.94 -40.43
CA GLY A 8 6.60 49.77 -39.11
C GLY A 8 5.97 48.39 -38.96
N LEU A 9 6.76 47.34 -39.20
CA LEU A 9 6.35 45.95 -39.00
C LEU A 9 6.25 45.70 -37.48
N MET A 10 5.06 45.84 -36.91
CA MET A 10 4.80 45.43 -35.53
C MET A 10 4.38 43.96 -35.52
N VAL A 11 5.36 43.05 -35.51
CA VAL A 11 5.10 41.63 -35.25
C VAL A 11 4.74 41.50 -33.77
N VAL A 12 3.45 41.37 -33.48
CA VAL A 12 2.97 40.94 -32.17
C VAL A 12 3.22 39.43 -32.10
N ILE A 13 4.39 39.03 -31.57
CA ILE A 13 4.61 37.65 -31.13
C ILE A 13 3.79 37.47 -29.85
N SER A 14 2.56 36.97 -30.02
CA SER A 14 1.81 36.41 -28.89
C SER A 14 2.48 35.09 -28.51
N LEU A 15 3.41 35.17 -27.57
CA LEU A 15 3.98 34.02 -26.87
C LEU A 15 2.88 33.45 -25.97
N ILE A 16 2.07 32.55 -26.53
CA ILE A 16 1.20 31.66 -25.77
C ILE A 16 2.16 30.71 -25.03
N LEU A 17 2.54 31.06 -23.80
CA LEU A 17 3.08 30.11 -22.84
C LEU A 17 1.95 29.16 -22.47
N THR A 18 1.86 28.05 -23.21
CA THR A 18 1.15 26.87 -22.74
C THR A 18 1.92 26.37 -21.51
N TRP A 19 1.34 26.58 -20.33
CA TRP A 19 1.76 25.85 -19.14
C TRP A 19 1.57 24.37 -19.43
N SER A 20 2.65 23.70 -19.81
CA SER A 20 2.75 22.25 -19.71
C SER A 20 2.69 21.96 -18.21
N THR A 21 1.51 21.61 -17.72
CA THR A 21 1.40 20.89 -16.46
C THR A 21 2.28 19.67 -16.61
N VAL A 22 3.44 19.68 -15.95
CA VAL A 22 4.20 18.47 -15.68
C VAL A 22 3.29 17.66 -14.78
N GLN A 23 2.46 16.83 -15.41
CA GLN A 23 1.79 15.74 -14.75
C GLN A 23 2.94 14.83 -14.33
N ALA A 24 3.36 14.94 -13.07
CA ALA A 24 4.17 13.91 -12.48
C ALA A 24 3.31 12.65 -12.55
N ASP A 25 3.61 11.77 -13.49
CA ASP A 25 3.23 10.37 -13.41
C ASP A 25 3.79 9.88 -12.08
N ILE A 26 2.95 9.92 -11.05
CA ILE A 26 3.13 9.12 -9.86
C ILE A 26 2.98 7.71 -10.40
N ALA A 27 4.11 7.10 -10.77
CA ALA A 27 4.22 5.67 -10.93
C ALA A 27 3.70 5.07 -9.62
N LYS A 28 2.44 4.62 -9.63
CA LYS A 28 1.86 3.82 -8.57
C LYS A 28 2.82 2.65 -8.39
N ASP A 29 3.39 2.55 -7.20
CA ASP A 29 4.20 1.42 -6.79
C ASP A 29 3.31 0.17 -6.84
N SER A 30 3.30 -0.50 -8.00
CA SER A 30 2.48 -1.67 -8.29
C SER A 30 3.06 -2.96 -7.70
N GLY A 31 4.07 -2.85 -6.83
CA GLY A 31 4.77 -3.99 -6.24
C GLY A 31 4.06 -4.67 -5.07
N ASP A 32 3.00 -4.07 -4.52
CA ASP A 32 2.37 -4.50 -3.26
C ASP A 32 0.89 -4.94 -3.41
N SER A 33 0.45 -5.31 -4.60
CA SER A 33 -0.92 -5.80 -4.85
C SER A 33 -0.99 -7.32 -4.88
N ASN A 34 -2.09 -7.89 -4.37
CA ASN A 34 -2.46 -9.28 -4.62
C ASN A 34 -2.59 -9.54 -6.12
N LEU A 35 -2.16 -10.72 -6.59
CA LEU A 35 -2.41 -11.20 -7.95
C LEU A 35 -3.26 -12.46 -7.91
N SER A 36 -3.97 -12.75 -9.00
CA SER A 36 -4.76 -13.97 -9.11
C SER A 36 -3.85 -15.19 -8.93
N PRO A 37 -4.20 -16.14 -8.06
CA PRO A 37 -3.46 -17.38 -7.97
C PRO A 37 -3.74 -18.26 -9.19
N TYR A 38 -2.77 -19.12 -9.49
CA TYR A 38 -2.75 -19.92 -10.72
C TYR A 38 -1.92 -21.18 -10.55
N PHE A 39 -2.14 -22.16 -11.43
CA PHE A 39 -1.25 -23.31 -11.57
C PHE A 39 -0.14 -23.04 -12.58
N PHE A 40 1.08 -23.40 -12.20
CA PHE A 40 2.22 -23.55 -13.09
C PHE A 40 2.45 -25.04 -13.35
N VAL A 41 2.17 -25.50 -14.57
CA VAL A 41 2.38 -26.89 -14.99
C VAL A 41 3.86 -27.12 -15.33
N GLN A 42 4.45 -28.19 -14.81
CA GLN A 42 5.84 -28.56 -15.08
C GLN A 42 5.92 -29.42 -16.34
N GLY A 43 6.36 -28.86 -17.47
CA GLY A 43 6.48 -29.61 -18.73
C GLY A 43 6.24 -28.75 -19.98
N ASP A 44 6.12 -29.41 -21.13
CA ASP A 44 5.86 -28.76 -22.42
C ASP A 44 4.37 -28.37 -22.54
N LEU A 45 4.08 -27.07 -22.34
CA LEU A 45 2.73 -26.50 -22.29
C LEU A 45 1.95 -26.63 -23.61
N GLU A 46 2.61 -26.86 -24.75
CA GLU A 46 1.93 -27.02 -26.05
C GLU A 46 1.10 -28.32 -26.15
N VAL A 47 1.25 -29.26 -25.20
CA VAL A 47 0.59 -30.58 -25.25
C VAL A 47 -0.40 -30.81 -24.09
N GLU A 48 -0.39 -29.99 -23.04
CA GLU A 48 -1.16 -30.23 -21.81
C GLU A 48 -2.30 -29.21 -21.62
N SER A 49 -3.55 -29.66 -21.75
CA SER A 49 -4.74 -28.83 -21.55
C SER A 49 -5.18 -28.86 -20.08
N PHE A 50 -4.84 -27.81 -19.32
CA PHE A 50 -5.23 -27.64 -17.92
C PHE A 50 -5.95 -26.32 -17.65
N PRO A 51 -7.13 -26.07 -18.28
CA PRO A 51 -7.83 -24.80 -18.15
C PRO A 51 -8.39 -24.57 -16.75
N LEU A 52 -8.39 -23.29 -16.35
CA LEU A 52 -9.27 -22.79 -15.30
C LEU A 52 -10.71 -22.80 -15.84
N LEU A 53 -11.62 -23.45 -15.13
CA LEU A 53 -13.03 -23.54 -15.49
C LEU A 53 -13.89 -22.52 -14.73
N LYS A 54 -13.56 -22.27 -13.46
CA LYS A 54 -14.33 -21.39 -12.59
C LYS A 54 -13.44 -20.73 -11.53
N THR A 55 -13.71 -19.45 -11.27
CA THR A 55 -13.24 -18.71 -10.10
C THR A 55 -14.45 -18.15 -9.35
N GLY A 56 -14.53 -18.41 -8.04
CA GLY A 56 -15.54 -17.86 -7.14
C GLY A 56 -14.87 -17.15 -5.96
N ALA A 57 -15.45 -16.06 -5.49
CA ALA A 57 -15.02 -15.41 -4.27
C ALA A 57 -16.21 -14.99 -3.40
N GLU A 58 -16.18 -15.37 -2.13
CA GLU A 58 -17.02 -14.77 -1.09
C GLU A 58 -16.15 -13.88 -0.23
N VAL A 59 -16.56 -12.63 -0.06
CA VAL A 59 -15.76 -11.60 0.62
C VAL A 59 -16.60 -10.98 1.72
N ASP A 60 -16.11 -11.03 2.96
CA ASP A 60 -16.69 -10.34 4.09
C ASP A 60 -15.77 -9.18 4.49
N ILE A 61 -16.23 -7.96 4.30
CA ILE A 61 -15.47 -6.74 4.65
C ILE A 61 -16.04 -6.17 5.95
N ALA A 62 -15.19 -6.11 6.96
CA ALA A 62 -15.46 -5.57 8.28
C ALA A 62 -14.57 -4.36 8.55
N GLY A 63 -15.13 -3.16 8.35
CA GLY A 63 -14.38 -1.91 8.42
C GLY A 63 -13.25 -1.86 7.39
N VAL A 64 -12.03 -2.15 7.84
CA VAL A 64 -10.81 -2.14 7.03
C VAL A 64 -10.25 -3.54 6.73
N ILE A 65 -10.90 -4.60 7.20
CA ILE A 65 -10.42 -5.98 7.02
C ILE A 65 -11.34 -6.69 6.03
N ALA A 66 -10.79 -7.24 4.96
CA ALA A 66 -11.48 -8.13 4.04
C ALA A 66 -11.06 -9.57 4.32
N GLU A 67 -12.00 -10.44 4.69
CA GLU A 67 -11.82 -11.88 4.68
C GLU A 67 -12.35 -12.44 3.35
N VAL A 68 -11.53 -13.22 2.66
CA VAL A 68 -11.82 -13.73 1.33
C VAL A 68 -11.76 -15.25 1.33
N ALA A 69 -12.87 -15.88 0.95
CA ALA A 69 -12.93 -17.29 0.60
C ALA A 69 -12.93 -17.43 -0.93
N LEU A 70 -11.78 -17.80 -1.47
CA LEU A 70 -11.55 -18.04 -2.90
C LEU A 70 -11.75 -19.52 -3.23
N THR A 71 -12.45 -19.80 -4.32
CA THR A 71 -12.55 -21.13 -4.92
C THR A 71 -12.14 -21.08 -6.38
N GLN A 72 -11.24 -21.97 -6.81
CA GLN A 72 -10.89 -22.15 -8.22
C GLN A 72 -11.03 -23.61 -8.64
N VAL A 73 -11.57 -23.84 -9.84
CA VAL A 73 -11.76 -25.17 -10.40
C VAL A 73 -11.00 -25.28 -11.71
N TYR A 74 -10.11 -26.26 -11.79
CA TYR A 74 -9.34 -26.62 -12.98
C TYR A 74 -9.70 -28.04 -13.42
N LYS A 75 -9.43 -28.37 -14.67
CA LYS A 75 -9.58 -29.74 -15.17
C LYS A 75 -8.42 -30.12 -16.06
N ASN A 76 -7.92 -31.35 -15.89
CA ASN A 76 -7.02 -31.94 -16.86
C ASN A 76 -7.83 -32.46 -18.06
N ASP A 77 -7.92 -31.63 -19.10
CA ASP A 77 -8.54 -31.97 -20.38
C ASP A 77 -7.54 -32.62 -21.36
N GLY A 78 -6.27 -32.78 -20.96
CA GLY A 78 -5.24 -33.48 -21.72
C GLY A 78 -5.34 -35.00 -21.58
N ASP A 79 -4.44 -35.70 -22.27
CA ASP A 79 -4.30 -37.16 -22.27
C ASP A 79 -3.11 -37.65 -21.41
N LYS A 80 -2.39 -36.72 -20.77
CA LYS A 80 -1.23 -36.99 -19.92
C LYS A 80 -1.48 -36.64 -18.46
N THR A 81 -0.73 -37.31 -17.58
CA THR A 81 -0.67 -36.97 -16.16
C THR A 81 0.12 -35.68 -15.96
N ILE A 82 -0.41 -34.76 -15.16
CA ILE A 82 0.17 -33.43 -14.91
C ILE A 82 0.81 -33.36 -13.52
N GLU A 83 1.98 -32.72 -13.46
CA GLU A 83 2.57 -32.18 -12.24
C GLU A 83 2.52 -30.65 -12.28
N ALA A 84 2.05 -30.02 -11.21
CA ALA A 84 1.84 -28.58 -11.18
C ALA A 84 2.19 -27.97 -9.82
N VAL A 85 2.46 -26.67 -9.84
CA VAL A 85 2.66 -25.84 -8.64
C VAL A 85 1.55 -24.80 -8.60
N TYR A 86 0.72 -24.84 -7.57
CA TYR A 86 -0.22 -23.76 -7.29
C TYR A 86 0.53 -22.59 -6.69
N ILE A 87 0.41 -21.40 -7.27
CA ILE A 87 1.16 -20.20 -6.87
C ILE A 87 0.16 -19.10 -6.54
N PHE A 88 0.29 -18.50 -5.35
CA PHE A 88 -0.50 -17.36 -4.91
C PHE A 88 0.42 -16.20 -4.49
N PRO A 89 0.61 -15.17 -5.35
CA PRO A 89 1.29 -13.95 -5.00
C PRO A 89 0.39 -13.04 -4.14
N LEU A 90 0.85 -12.75 -2.93
CA LEU A 90 0.14 -11.93 -1.94
C LEU A 90 0.86 -10.59 -1.76
N GLY A 91 0.12 -9.50 -1.62
CA GLY A 91 0.63 -8.24 -1.11
C GLY A 91 1.08 -8.35 0.35
N THR A 92 1.88 -7.41 0.81
CA THR A 92 2.41 -7.37 2.18
C THR A 92 1.33 -7.20 3.26
N LYS A 93 0.11 -6.82 2.86
CA LYS A 93 -1.05 -6.61 3.73
C LYS A 93 -2.02 -7.80 3.75
N SER A 94 -1.60 -8.92 3.18
CA SER A 94 -2.44 -10.12 3.04
C SER A 94 -1.84 -11.31 3.76
N ALA A 95 -2.69 -12.18 4.31
CA ALA A 95 -2.26 -13.40 4.98
C ALA A 95 -3.22 -14.57 4.68
N ILE A 96 -2.69 -15.68 4.17
CA ILE A 96 -3.45 -16.94 4.04
C ILE A 96 -3.53 -17.60 5.41
N HIS A 97 -4.72 -18.05 5.78
CA HIS A 97 -4.97 -18.76 7.04
C HIS A 97 -5.73 -20.08 6.86
N ALA A 98 -6.23 -20.40 5.67
CA ALA A 98 -6.64 -21.76 5.34
C ALA A 98 -6.43 -22.06 3.86
N MET A 99 -6.11 -23.32 3.54
CA MET A 99 -6.10 -23.80 2.16
C MET A 99 -6.46 -25.28 2.11
N LYS A 100 -7.30 -25.64 1.14
CA LYS A 100 -7.68 -27.02 0.83
C LYS A 100 -7.67 -27.21 -0.68
N MET A 101 -7.23 -28.37 -1.13
CA MET A 101 -7.23 -28.77 -2.53
C MET A 101 -7.81 -30.17 -2.66
N THR A 102 -8.76 -30.35 -3.56
CA THR A 102 -9.41 -31.61 -3.87
C THR A 102 -9.11 -32.01 -5.31
N ILE A 103 -8.59 -33.21 -5.52
CA ILE A 103 -8.19 -33.76 -6.83
C ILE A 103 -8.84 -35.13 -6.97
N GLY A 104 -9.92 -35.23 -7.73
CA GLY A 104 -10.75 -36.45 -7.73
C GLY A 104 -11.21 -36.80 -6.31
N GLU A 105 -10.80 -37.96 -5.79
CA GLU A 105 -11.10 -38.40 -4.41
C GLU A 105 -10.06 -37.94 -3.36
N ARG A 106 -8.91 -37.39 -3.79
CA ARG A 106 -7.82 -37.00 -2.90
C ARG A 106 -8.03 -35.58 -2.37
N VAL A 107 -8.01 -35.41 -1.06
CA VAL A 107 -8.03 -34.10 -0.38
C VAL A 107 -6.66 -33.81 0.23
N ILE A 108 -6.13 -32.62 -0.04
CA ILE A 108 -4.89 -32.07 0.51
C ILE A 108 -5.27 -30.81 1.27
N GLU A 109 -5.02 -30.78 2.58
CA GLU A 109 -5.30 -29.63 3.43
C GLU A 109 -3.98 -29.07 3.97
N ALA A 110 -3.79 -27.76 3.83
CA ALA A 110 -2.59 -27.10 4.33
C ALA A 110 -2.74 -26.85 5.84
N ASN A 111 -1.88 -27.47 6.64
CA ASN A 111 -1.75 -27.11 8.05
C ASN A 111 -0.82 -25.90 8.18
N ILE A 112 -1.38 -24.73 8.48
CA ILE A 112 -0.63 -23.48 8.60
C ILE A 112 -0.18 -23.33 10.05
N GLU A 113 1.13 -23.30 10.26
CA GLU A 113 1.77 -23.20 11.57
C GLU A 113 2.78 -22.05 11.56
N GLU A 114 3.08 -21.51 12.74
CA GLU A 114 4.17 -20.55 12.89
C GLU A 114 5.47 -21.14 12.32
N LYS A 115 6.25 -20.35 11.57
CA LYS A 115 7.44 -20.83 10.82
C LYS A 115 8.36 -21.75 11.62
N ILE A 116 8.69 -21.39 12.87
CA ILE A 116 9.57 -22.20 13.73
C ILE A 116 8.91 -23.54 14.09
N ARG A 117 7.61 -23.51 14.39
CA ARG A 117 6.83 -24.70 14.72
C ARG A 117 6.63 -25.61 13.51
N ALA A 118 6.31 -25.05 12.35
CA ALA A 118 6.21 -25.75 11.07
C ALA A 118 7.49 -26.53 10.74
N GLN A 119 8.66 -25.88 10.88
CA GLN A 119 9.97 -26.53 10.66
C GLN A 119 10.21 -27.69 11.63
N LYS A 120 9.84 -27.54 12.90
CA LYS A 120 9.96 -28.60 13.91
C LYS A 120 9.07 -29.80 13.57
N ILE A 121 7.79 -29.56 13.27
CA ILE A 121 6.83 -30.61 12.88
C ILE A 121 7.32 -31.35 11.64
N TYR A 122 7.84 -30.63 10.64
CA TYR A 122 8.40 -31.21 9.43
C TYR A 122 9.60 -32.12 9.72
N GLN A 123 10.56 -31.65 10.51
CA GLN A 123 11.75 -32.44 10.86
C GLN A 123 11.37 -33.69 11.66
N GLU A 124 10.40 -33.60 12.56
CA GLU A 124 9.85 -34.74 13.30
C GLU A 124 9.15 -35.73 12.35
N ALA A 125 8.41 -35.25 11.36
CA ALA A 125 7.74 -36.12 10.38
C ALA A 125 8.73 -36.88 9.50
N LEU A 126 9.80 -36.22 9.03
CA LEU A 126 10.90 -36.87 8.29
C LEU A 126 11.59 -37.95 9.13
N ASN A 127 11.92 -37.64 10.39
CA ASN A 127 12.55 -38.59 11.29
C ASN A 127 11.67 -39.82 11.58
N ASN A 128 10.34 -39.67 11.47
CA ASN A 128 9.36 -40.74 11.66
C ASN A 128 8.94 -41.45 10.36
N GLY A 129 9.62 -41.18 9.23
CA GLY A 129 9.34 -41.81 7.93
C GLY A 129 8.00 -41.44 7.31
N LYS A 130 7.38 -40.33 7.74
CA LYS A 130 6.14 -39.81 7.16
C LYS A 130 6.46 -38.94 5.94
N THR A 131 5.62 -39.02 4.90
CA THR A 131 5.66 -38.09 3.77
C THR A 131 5.25 -36.71 4.26
N ALA A 132 6.21 -35.79 4.38
CA ALA A 132 5.96 -34.40 4.72
C ALA A 132 6.44 -33.50 3.57
N SER A 133 5.64 -32.50 3.23
CA SER A 133 6.02 -31.43 2.30
C SER A 133 6.08 -30.13 3.11
N LEU A 134 7.23 -29.48 3.14
CA LEU A 134 7.37 -28.16 3.76
C LEU A 134 7.06 -27.13 2.68
N LEU A 135 6.00 -26.35 2.89
CA LEU A 135 5.69 -25.17 2.10
C LEU A 135 6.67 -24.07 2.54
N GLU A 136 7.89 -24.07 1.99
CA GLU A 136 8.83 -22.98 2.23
C GLU A 136 8.40 -21.75 1.43
N GLN A 137 8.09 -20.68 2.16
CA GLN A 137 7.93 -19.34 1.63
C GLN A 137 9.29 -18.85 1.08
N GLU A 138 9.61 -19.20 -0.17
CA GLU A 138 10.86 -18.79 -0.83
C GLU A 138 10.95 -17.25 -1.00
N ARG A 139 9.84 -16.53 -0.85
CA ARG A 139 9.75 -15.06 -0.74
C ARG A 139 8.61 -14.64 0.18
N PRO A 140 8.74 -13.56 0.98
CA PRO A 140 7.74 -13.12 1.97
C PRO A 140 6.31 -12.96 1.43
N ASN A 141 6.16 -12.81 0.11
CA ASN A 141 4.90 -12.45 -0.55
C ASN A 141 4.42 -13.51 -1.56
N LEU A 142 4.92 -14.74 -1.47
CA LEU A 142 4.58 -15.80 -2.43
C LEU A 142 4.31 -17.11 -1.71
N PHE A 143 3.06 -17.57 -1.81
CA PHE A 143 2.66 -18.89 -1.35
C PHE A 143 2.71 -19.88 -2.54
N GLN A 144 3.23 -21.09 -2.32
CA GLN A 144 3.33 -22.11 -3.36
C GLN A 144 3.01 -23.49 -2.81
N MET A 145 2.25 -24.31 -3.55
CA MET A 145 2.00 -25.72 -3.20
C MET A 145 2.22 -26.63 -4.42
N LYS A 146 3.15 -27.58 -4.30
CA LYS A 146 3.44 -28.58 -5.35
C LYS A 146 2.44 -29.73 -5.29
N VAL A 147 1.98 -30.16 -6.45
CA VAL A 147 0.99 -31.22 -6.64
C VAL A 147 1.43 -32.10 -7.79
N ALA A 148 1.47 -33.40 -7.56
CA ALA A 148 1.81 -34.39 -8.58
C ALA A 148 0.65 -35.34 -8.84
N ASN A 149 0.71 -36.02 -9.98
CA ASN A 149 -0.24 -37.06 -10.41
C ASN A 149 -1.68 -36.55 -10.58
N ILE A 150 -1.89 -35.45 -11.31
CA ILE A 150 -3.23 -35.05 -11.75
C ILE A 150 -3.54 -35.82 -13.04
N MET A 151 -4.43 -36.81 -12.98
CA MET A 151 -4.70 -37.73 -14.08
C MET A 151 -5.56 -37.07 -15.17
N PRO A 152 -5.50 -37.57 -16.43
CA PRO A 152 -6.45 -37.18 -17.47
C PRO A 152 -7.90 -37.28 -16.99
N GLY A 153 -8.66 -36.20 -17.15
CA GLY A 153 -10.06 -36.09 -16.70
C GLY A 153 -10.25 -35.64 -15.25
N ASP A 154 -9.19 -35.58 -14.43
CA ASP A 154 -9.30 -35.11 -13.05
C ASP A 154 -9.75 -33.66 -12.98
N VAL A 155 -10.64 -33.38 -12.03
CA VAL A 155 -11.03 -32.03 -11.64
C VAL A 155 -10.27 -31.67 -10.37
N VAL A 156 -9.65 -30.49 -10.37
CA VAL A 156 -8.92 -29.94 -9.24
C VAL A 156 -9.67 -28.72 -8.72
N GLU A 157 -10.17 -28.80 -7.49
CA GLU A 157 -10.80 -27.69 -6.78
C GLU A 157 -9.85 -27.18 -5.70
N VAL A 158 -9.60 -25.87 -5.69
CA VAL A 158 -8.74 -25.20 -4.71
C VAL A 158 -9.58 -24.20 -3.93
N GLU A 159 -9.60 -24.34 -2.62
CA GLU A 159 -10.22 -23.43 -1.67
C GLU A 159 -9.12 -22.72 -0.88
N VAL A 160 -9.10 -21.39 -0.89
CA VAL A 160 -8.14 -20.58 -0.14
C VAL A 160 -8.89 -19.55 0.69
N ARG A 161 -8.53 -19.44 1.97
CA ARG A 161 -8.99 -18.34 2.84
C ARG A 161 -7.84 -17.44 3.21
N TYR A 162 -8.01 -16.15 2.96
CA TYR A 162 -7.03 -15.13 3.31
C TYR A 162 -7.70 -13.86 3.79
N THR A 163 -6.98 -13.08 4.57
CA THR A 163 -7.38 -11.74 5.00
C THR A 163 -6.50 -10.68 4.35
N GLU A 164 -7.07 -9.53 4.00
CA GLU A 164 -6.36 -8.36 3.48
C GLU A 164 -6.80 -7.09 4.25
N LEU A 165 -5.85 -6.19 4.51
CA LEU A 165 -6.13 -4.88 5.09
C LEU A 165 -6.33 -3.81 4.00
N LEU A 166 -7.51 -3.19 4.00
CA LEU A 166 -7.88 -2.08 3.13
C LEU A 166 -7.42 -0.76 3.73
N VAL A 167 -6.41 -0.15 3.09
CA VAL A 167 -5.90 1.17 3.50
C VAL A 167 -6.48 2.22 2.54
N PRO A 168 -7.22 3.23 3.04
CA PRO A 168 -7.80 4.24 2.17
C PRO A 168 -6.69 5.13 1.58
N GLU A 169 -6.83 5.44 0.29
CA GLU A 169 -6.03 6.46 -0.39
C GLU A 169 -6.93 7.66 -0.66
N GLU A 170 -6.55 8.85 -0.16
CA GLU A 170 -7.34 10.08 -0.33
C GLU A 170 -8.83 9.92 0.06
N GLY A 171 -9.09 9.23 1.18
CA GLY A 171 -10.45 9.02 1.71
C GLY A 171 -11.26 7.92 1.00
N VAL A 172 -10.68 7.24 0.01
CA VAL A 172 -11.34 6.17 -0.75
C VAL A 172 -10.76 4.81 -0.36
N TYR A 173 -11.63 3.95 0.15
CA TYR A 173 -11.34 2.53 0.32
C TYR A 173 -11.49 1.82 -1.01
N GLN A 174 -10.50 0.99 -1.35
CA GLN A 174 -10.53 0.18 -2.56
C GLN A 174 -10.28 -1.28 -2.21
N TYR A 175 -11.22 -2.14 -2.59
CA TYR A 175 -11.01 -3.58 -2.64
C TYR A 175 -10.79 -3.99 -4.10
N LEU A 176 -9.65 -4.63 -4.37
CA LEU A 176 -9.30 -5.15 -5.68
C LEU A 176 -9.21 -6.67 -5.58
N PHE A 177 -10.07 -7.36 -6.30
CA PHE A 177 -9.97 -8.80 -6.47
C PHE A 177 -9.42 -9.10 -7.87
N PRO A 178 -8.17 -9.59 -7.98
CA PRO A 178 -7.57 -9.86 -9.26
C PRO A 178 -8.23 -11.10 -9.86
N THR A 179 -8.71 -11.01 -11.10
CA THR A 179 -9.33 -12.16 -11.79
C THR A 179 -8.45 -12.66 -12.93
N VAL A 180 -7.62 -11.80 -13.52
CA VAL A 180 -6.90 -12.17 -14.73
C VAL A 180 -5.82 -13.20 -14.42
N VAL A 181 -6.08 -14.44 -14.82
CA VAL A 181 -5.08 -15.50 -14.92
C VAL A 181 -4.58 -15.50 -16.35
N GLY A 182 -3.47 -14.83 -16.63
CA GLY A 182 -2.85 -14.89 -17.95
C GLY A 182 -1.72 -15.90 -18.03
N PRO A 183 -1.43 -16.42 -19.23
CA PRO A 183 -0.31 -17.32 -19.47
C PRO A 183 0.98 -16.57 -19.14
N ARG A 184 1.69 -17.01 -18.09
CA ARG A 184 3.05 -16.54 -17.83
C ARG A 184 3.98 -17.23 -18.81
N PHE A 185 4.19 -16.61 -19.97
CA PHE A 185 5.32 -16.93 -20.83
C PHE A 185 6.59 -16.53 -20.10
N THR A 186 7.15 -17.43 -19.29
CA THR A 186 8.57 -17.38 -18.96
C THR A 186 9.29 -17.94 -20.16
N GLY A 187 9.53 -17.09 -21.16
CA GLY A 187 10.31 -17.47 -22.34
C GLY A 187 11.72 -17.84 -21.93
N GLU A 188 11.96 -19.10 -21.53
CA GLU A 188 13.31 -19.63 -21.41
C GLU A 188 13.72 -20.24 -22.74
N GLN A 189 14.45 -19.45 -23.53
CA GLN A 189 15.71 -19.95 -24.08
C GLN A 189 16.73 -18.81 -24.07
N LYS A 190 17.39 -18.58 -22.93
CA LYS A 190 18.75 -18.03 -22.94
C LYS A 190 19.61 -18.79 -21.94
N THR A 191 20.65 -19.40 -22.49
CA THR A 191 21.72 -20.19 -21.88
C THR A 191 22.66 -19.37 -20.98
N GLU A 192 22.15 -18.51 -20.10
CA GLU A 192 22.98 -17.78 -19.14
C GLU A 192 22.41 -17.87 -17.73
N LYS A 193 23.29 -18.18 -16.77
CA LYS A 193 22.97 -18.39 -15.35
C LYS A 193 22.09 -17.24 -14.82
N PRO A 194 21.04 -17.55 -14.04
CA PRO A 194 20.05 -16.57 -13.63
C PRO A 194 20.71 -15.48 -12.76
N THR A 195 20.66 -14.23 -13.24
CA THR A 195 21.16 -13.06 -12.54
C THR A 195 20.01 -12.40 -11.78
N LYS A 196 19.69 -12.92 -10.58
CA LYS A 196 18.98 -12.30 -9.42
C LYS A 196 17.82 -11.26 -9.60
N LYS A 197 17.31 -10.98 -10.79
CA LYS A 197 16.19 -10.08 -11.06
C LYS A 197 15.36 -10.63 -12.22
N ASP A 198 14.67 -11.74 -11.98
CA ASP A 198 13.72 -12.29 -12.96
C ASP A 198 12.39 -11.55 -12.92
N ASN A 199 11.95 -11.11 -14.11
CA ASN A 199 10.71 -10.41 -14.44
C ASN A 199 9.45 -11.31 -14.30
N TRP A 200 9.21 -11.89 -13.12
CA TRP A 200 8.07 -12.81 -12.90
C TRP A 200 6.73 -12.09 -12.64
N THR A 201 6.75 -10.77 -12.42
CA THR A 201 5.59 -9.95 -12.01
C THR A 201 5.03 -9.06 -13.13
N ALA A 202 5.09 -9.49 -14.39
CA ALA A 202 4.22 -8.88 -15.39
C ALA A 202 2.78 -9.30 -15.09
N SER A 203 1.95 -8.36 -14.60
CA SER A 203 0.53 -8.60 -14.38
C SER A 203 -0.11 -9.04 -15.70
N PRO A 204 -0.67 -10.25 -15.78
CA PRO A 204 -1.37 -10.65 -16.98
C PRO A 204 -2.57 -9.74 -17.22
N TYR A 205 -2.83 -9.39 -18.48
CA TYR A 205 -4.04 -8.68 -18.89
C TYR A 205 -4.64 -9.39 -20.11
N LEU A 206 -5.95 -9.65 -20.07
CA LEU A 206 -6.70 -10.07 -21.25
C LEU A 206 -7.08 -8.80 -22.02
N HIS A 207 -6.85 -8.80 -23.34
CA HIS A 207 -7.21 -7.65 -24.17
C HIS A 207 -8.73 -7.42 -24.15
N GLU A 208 -9.11 -6.14 -24.08
CA GLU A 208 -10.50 -5.69 -24.09
C GLU A 208 -11.27 -6.30 -25.27
N GLY A 209 -12.47 -6.83 -25.01
CA GLY A 209 -13.35 -7.45 -26.01
C GLY A 209 -13.17 -8.97 -26.21
N LYS A 210 -12.28 -9.63 -25.46
CA LYS A 210 -12.22 -11.10 -25.39
C LYS A 210 -12.91 -11.61 -24.13
N ASP A 211 -13.79 -12.60 -24.29
CA ASP A 211 -14.42 -13.28 -23.15
C ASP A 211 -13.37 -14.06 -22.35
N ALA A 212 -13.54 -14.08 -21.02
CA ALA A 212 -12.74 -14.98 -20.19
C ALA A 212 -13.11 -16.44 -20.52
N PRO A 213 -12.13 -17.35 -20.62
CA PRO A 213 -12.42 -18.76 -20.91
C PRO A 213 -13.05 -19.51 -19.74
N TYR A 214 -13.41 -18.82 -18.65
CA TYR A 214 -13.83 -19.41 -17.38
C TYR A 214 -14.97 -18.60 -16.75
N GLN A 215 -15.75 -19.26 -15.89
CA GLN A 215 -16.83 -18.61 -15.14
C GLN A 215 -16.27 -17.85 -13.95
N PHE A 216 -16.71 -16.61 -13.76
CA PHE A 216 -16.36 -15.76 -12.63
C PHE A 216 -17.61 -15.43 -11.82
N ASP A 217 -17.51 -15.57 -10.50
CA ASP A 217 -18.53 -15.09 -9.57
C ASP A 217 -17.87 -14.45 -8.34
N ILE A 218 -18.46 -13.37 -7.85
CA ILE A 218 -18.02 -12.73 -6.60
C ILE A 218 -19.23 -12.16 -5.86
N LYS A 219 -19.22 -12.38 -4.55
CA LYS A 219 -20.16 -11.80 -3.60
C LYS A 219 -19.41 -11.12 -2.48
N ILE A 220 -19.77 -9.88 -2.19
CA ILE A 220 -19.15 -9.07 -1.13
C ILE A 220 -20.24 -8.68 -0.13
N ASN A 221 -20.03 -8.99 1.15
CA ASN A 221 -20.78 -8.43 2.26
C ASN A 221 -19.92 -7.38 2.93
N LEU A 222 -20.26 -6.11 2.73
CA LEU A 222 -19.60 -4.97 3.34
C LEU A 222 -20.35 -4.54 4.58
N ASN A 223 -19.66 -4.53 5.71
CA ASN A 223 -20.02 -3.84 6.94
C ASN A 223 -18.93 -2.82 7.24
N ALA A 224 -19.14 -1.59 6.75
CA ALA A 224 -18.16 -0.53 6.89
C ALA A 224 -18.07 0.01 8.32
N GLY A 225 -19.03 -0.26 9.21
CA GLY A 225 -19.08 0.31 10.56
C GLY A 225 -19.37 1.83 10.63
N LEU A 226 -19.39 2.49 9.48
CA LEU A 226 -19.74 3.89 9.27
C LEU A 226 -20.67 4.01 8.05
N PRO A 227 -21.53 5.03 7.97
CA PRO A 227 -22.35 5.26 6.79
C PRO A 227 -21.49 5.38 5.52
N ILE A 228 -21.81 4.58 4.51
CA ILE A 228 -21.13 4.62 3.21
C ILE A 228 -21.68 5.82 2.43
N THR A 229 -20.84 6.82 2.16
CA THR A 229 -21.23 8.08 1.53
C THR A 229 -21.18 7.99 0.00
N ASP A 230 -20.13 7.40 -0.54
CA ASP A 230 -20.00 7.08 -1.96
C ASP A 230 -19.65 5.61 -2.17
N PHE A 231 -20.08 5.07 -3.31
CA PHE A 231 -19.90 3.67 -3.68
C PHE A 231 -19.88 3.51 -5.20
N SER A 232 -18.90 2.79 -5.72
CA SER A 232 -18.85 2.44 -7.14
C SER A 232 -18.14 1.10 -7.40
N VAL A 233 -18.59 0.41 -8.45
CA VAL A 233 -17.91 -0.76 -9.01
C VAL A 233 -17.61 -0.45 -10.48
N PRO A 234 -16.51 0.25 -10.80
CA PRO A 234 -16.21 0.67 -12.17
C PRO A 234 -15.90 -0.49 -13.11
N SER A 235 -15.55 -1.67 -12.57
CA SER A 235 -15.09 -2.81 -13.35
C SER A 235 -16.21 -3.67 -13.95
N HIS A 236 -17.36 -3.79 -13.27
CA HIS A 236 -18.37 -4.82 -13.56
C HIS A 236 -19.78 -4.31 -13.24
N GLN A 237 -20.79 -4.83 -13.94
CA GLN A 237 -22.18 -4.64 -13.54
C GLN A 237 -22.53 -5.49 -12.31
N VAL A 238 -23.15 -4.86 -11.30
CA VAL A 238 -23.46 -5.52 -10.03
C VAL A 238 -24.90 -5.28 -9.61
N THR A 239 -25.44 -6.23 -8.84
CA THR A 239 -26.64 -6.03 -8.03
C THR A 239 -26.21 -5.66 -6.63
N VAL A 240 -26.78 -4.58 -6.07
CA VAL A 240 -26.42 -4.07 -4.74
C VAL A 240 -27.67 -3.99 -3.88
N THR A 241 -27.59 -4.53 -2.67
CA THR A 241 -28.61 -4.35 -1.62
C THR A 241 -27.98 -3.65 -0.44
N ARG A 242 -28.61 -2.56 0.05
CA ARG A 242 -28.13 -1.81 1.23
C ARG A 242 -29.16 -1.92 2.35
N PRO A 243 -29.02 -2.90 3.27
CA PRO A 243 -29.98 -3.06 4.36
C PRO A 243 -29.93 -1.90 5.36
N THR A 244 -28.74 -1.30 5.55
CA THR A 244 -28.50 -0.13 6.41
C THR A 244 -27.47 0.81 5.76
N PRO A 245 -27.33 2.07 6.23
CA PRO A 245 -26.38 3.02 5.63
C PRO A 245 -24.92 2.55 5.62
N ASP A 246 -24.53 1.76 6.61
CA ASP A 246 -23.19 1.22 6.86
C ASP A 246 -22.95 -0.18 6.25
N ARG A 247 -23.98 -0.79 5.64
CA ARG A 247 -23.90 -2.14 5.08
C ARG A 247 -24.31 -2.21 3.62
N ALA A 248 -23.63 -3.07 2.86
CA ALA A 248 -23.98 -3.37 1.49
C ALA A 248 -23.70 -4.85 1.18
N THR A 249 -24.55 -5.49 0.39
CA THR A 249 -24.27 -6.76 -0.26
C THR A 249 -24.17 -6.51 -1.75
N ILE A 250 -23.01 -6.84 -2.33
CA ILE A 250 -22.68 -6.66 -3.73
C ILE A 250 -22.55 -8.05 -4.36
N SER A 251 -23.17 -8.27 -5.51
CA SER A 251 -23.00 -9.51 -6.28
C SER A 251 -22.94 -9.18 -7.77
N LEU A 252 -22.20 -9.97 -8.55
CA LEU A 252 -22.18 -9.80 -10.00
C LEU A 252 -23.59 -9.90 -10.59
N ALA A 253 -23.87 -9.07 -11.59
CA ALA A 253 -25.05 -9.25 -12.41
C ALA A 253 -24.95 -10.56 -13.20
N ALA A 254 -26.08 -11.18 -13.53
CA ALA A 254 -26.09 -12.46 -14.26
C ALA A 254 -25.37 -12.41 -15.62
N ALA A 255 -25.32 -11.23 -16.25
CA ALA A 255 -24.59 -10.99 -17.51
C ALA A 255 -23.07 -10.97 -17.35
N GLU A 256 -22.54 -10.83 -16.13
CA GLU A 256 -21.10 -10.70 -15.82
C GLU A 256 -20.47 -12.04 -15.39
N LYS A 257 -21.18 -13.16 -15.53
CA LYS A 257 -20.68 -14.48 -15.13
C LYS A 257 -19.42 -14.96 -15.87
N ASN A 258 -19.03 -14.29 -16.95
CA ASN A 258 -17.76 -14.52 -17.67
C ASN A 258 -16.86 -13.27 -17.63
N GLY A 259 -17.11 -12.35 -16.69
CA GLY A 259 -16.41 -11.07 -16.53
C GLY A 259 -14.97 -11.18 -16.02
N GLY A 260 -14.44 -12.39 -15.83
CA GLY A 260 -13.06 -12.64 -15.36
C GLY A 260 -11.93 -12.22 -16.33
N ASN A 261 -12.22 -11.37 -17.31
CA ASN A 261 -11.23 -10.81 -18.23
C ASN A 261 -10.60 -9.51 -17.70
N ARG A 262 -11.07 -9.03 -16.55
CA ARG A 262 -10.59 -7.82 -15.86
C ARG A 262 -10.78 -7.96 -14.36
N ASP A 263 -9.95 -7.27 -13.59
CA ASP A 263 -10.04 -7.31 -12.14
C ASP A 263 -11.35 -6.70 -11.64
N PHE A 264 -11.87 -7.24 -10.53
CA PHE A 264 -13.01 -6.67 -9.85
C PHE A 264 -12.54 -5.57 -8.90
N ILE A 265 -13.12 -4.37 -9.05
CA ILE A 265 -12.74 -3.19 -8.29
C ILE A 265 -13.99 -2.66 -7.61
N LEU A 266 -13.97 -2.68 -6.28
CA LEU A 266 -14.94 -2.00 -5.43
C LEU A 266 -14.27 -0.75 -4.83
N LYS A 267 -14.92 0.40 -4.97
CA LYS A 267 -14.54 1.65 -4.32
C LYS A 267 -15.67 2.16 -3.43
N TYR A 268 -15.34 2.61 -2.23
CA TYR A 268 -16.29 3.25 -1.34
C TYR A 268 -15.62 4.27 -0.44
N SER A 269 -16.39 5.25 0.01
CA SER A 269 -15.93 6.31 0.92
C SER A 269 -16.79 6.34 2.17
N LEU A 270 -16.15 6.66 3.29
CA LEU A 270 -16.77 6.77 4.61
C LEU A 270 -16.72 8.21 5.15
N GLU A 271 -15.93 9.08 4.51
CA GLU A 271 -15.81 10.48 4.87
C GLU A 271 -17.14 11.21 4.69
N GLY A 272 -17.45 12.08 5.65
CA GLY A 272 -18.60 12.97 5.62
C GLY A 272 -18.21 14.39 6.00
N ASP A 273 -19.20 15.25 6.24
CA ASP A 273 -18.97 16.67 6.55
C ASP A 273 -18.37 16.94 7.94
N SER A 274 -18.30 15.93 8.80
CA SER A 274 -17.80 16.02 10.18
C SER A 274 -17.08 14.74 10.57
N ILE A 275 -16.33 14.77 11.69
CA ILE A 275 -15.67 13.58 12.24
C ILE A 275 -16.73 12.50 12.47
N GLN A 276 -16.56 11.36 11.80
CA GLN A 276 -17.41 10.19 11.98
C GLN A 276 -16.66 9.16 12.83
N SER A 277 -17.39 8.41 13.64
CA SER A 277 -16.83 7.26 14.37
C SER A 277 -17.80 6.10 14.38
N GLY A 278 -17.26 4.90 14.18
CA GLY A 278 -18.01 3.66 14.08
C GLY A 278 -17.42 2.61 15.00
N LEU A 279 -18.26 1.79 15.62
CA LEU A 279 -17.83 0.70 16.47
C LEU A 279 -18.44 -0.61 15.98
N LEU A 280 -17.58 -1.54 15.58
CA LEU A 280 -17.96 -2.91 15.30
C LEU A 280 -17.61 -3.79 16.50
N LEU A 281 -18.55 -4.62 16.93
CA LEU A 281 -18.41 -5.51 18.07
C LEU A 281 -18.48 -6.96 17.58
N TYR A 282 -17.51 -7.76 18.01
CA TYR A 282 -17.36 -9.17 17.66
C TYR A 282 -17.27 -9.99 18.94
N PRO A 283 -18.42 -10.41 19.51
CA PRO A 283 -18.40 -11.27 20.68
C PRO A 283 -17.96 -12.68 20.28
N GLY A 284 -16.90 -13.19 20.91
CA GLY A 284 -16.40 -14.55 20.70
C GLY A 284 -16.66 -15.44 21.92
N GLU A 285 -16.38 -16.73 21.79
CA GLU A 285 -16.61 -17.70 22.87
C GLU A 285 -15.64 -17.52 24.04
N GLU A 286 -14.36 -17.24 23.74
CA GLU A 286 -13.30 -17.02 24.75
C GLU A 286 -13.00 -15.53 24.98
N GLU A 287 -13.01 -14.73 23.91
CA GLU A 287 -12.68 -13.30 23.95
C GLU A 287 -13.63 -12.48 23.07
N ASN A 288 -13.84 -11.23 23.44
CA ASN A 288 -14.60 -10.27 22.64
C ASN A 288 -13.65 -9.31 21.95
N PHE A 289 -13.86 -9.06 20.66
CA PHE A 289 -13.10 -8.10 19.87
C PHE A 289 -13.97 -6.91 19.50
N PHE A 290 -13.33 -5.77 19.24
CA PHE A 290 -14.00 -4.62 18.66
C PHE A 290 -13.07 -3.91 17.67
N LEU A 291 -13.67 -3.23 16.70
CA LEU A 291 -12.99 -2.30 15.81
C LEU A 291 -13.62 -0.93 15.98
N LEU A 292 -12.85 0.02 16.53
CA LEU A 292 -13.20 1.44 16.52
C LEU A 292 -12.60 2.07 15.28
N MET A 293 -13.45 2.64 14.44
CA MET A 293 -13.04 3.45 13.30
C MET A 293 -13.36 4.91 13.57
N MET A 294 -12.48 5.80 13.12
CA MET A 294 -12.66 7.25 13.22
C MET A 294 -12.15 7.88 11.94
N GLU A 295 -13.06 8.57 11.23
CA GLU A 295 -12.76 9.23 9.97
C GLU A 295 -12.78 10.74 10.16
N PRO A 296 -11.79 11.47 9.60
CA PRO A 296 -11.84 12.92 9.54
C PRO A 296 -12.98 13.38 8.62
N PRO A 297 -13.37 14.66 8.68
CA PRO A 297 -14.24 15.23 7.67
C PRO A 297 -13.54 15.26 6.30
N GLU A 298 -14.31 15.12 5.21
CA GLU A 298 -13.82 15.22 3.82
C GLU A 298 -13.07 16.55 3.59
N LYS A 299 -13.55 17.62 4.21
CA LYS A 299 -12.97 18.97 4.11
C LYS A 299 -12.52 19.48 5.47
N VAL A 300 -11.21 19.47 5.69
CA VAL A 300 -10.59 20.06 6.89
C VAL A 300 -10.36 21.55 6.66
N THR A 301 -11.08 22.41 7.39
CA THR A 301 -10.82 23.85 7.38
C THR A 301 -9.69 24.22 8.35
N PRO A 302 -8.95 25.32 8.12
CA PRO A 302 -7.86 25.74 9.02
C PRO A 302 -8.28 25.91 10.49
N MET A 303 -9.54 26.29 10.74
CA MET A 303 -10.10 26.45 12.09
C MET A 303 -10.27 25.12 12.84
N MET A 304 -10.39 24.00 12.12
CA MET A 304 -10.53 22.66 12.71
C MET A 304 -9.20 22.05 13.12
N ILE A 305 -8.10 22.55 12.56
CA ILE A 305 -6.76 22.05 12.86
C ILE A 305 -6.35 22.66 14.21
N PRO A 306 -6.14 21.86 15.28
CA PRO A 306 -5.71 22.39 16.56
C PRO A 306 -4.34 23.07 16.42
N PRO A 307 -4.06 24.15 17.16
CA PRO A 307 -2.74 24.77 17.18
C PRO A 307 -1.68 23.75 17.63
N ARG A 308 -0.49 23.85 17.05
CA ARG A 308 0.63 22.95 17.34
C ARG A 308 1.85 23.74 17.81
N GLU A 309 2.74 23.05 18.50
CA GLU A 309 4.03 23.59 18.89
C GLU A 309 5.15 22.91 18.08
N TYR A 310 5.89 23.65 17.27
CA TYR A 310 6.99 23.12 16.47
C TYR A 310 8.35 23.45 17.07
N LEU A 311 9.16 22.44 17.35
CA LEU A 311 10.56 22.63 17.73
C LEU A 311 11.45 22.18 16.58
N PHE A 312 12.05 23.15 15.89
CA PHE A 312 13.02 22.89 14.83
C PHE A 312 14.40 22.70 15.43
N ILE A 313 14.98 21.51 15.24
CA ILE A 313 16.34 21.18 15.66
C ILE A 313 17.22 21.22 14.40
N VAL A 314 18.13 22.18 14.32
CA VAL A 314 18.95 22.42 13.13
C VAL A 314 20.41 22.14 13.44
N ASP A 315 20.98 21.19 12.71
CA ASP A 315 22.40 20.88 12.77
C ASP A 315 23.21 22.00 12.11
N VAL A 316 24.16 22.55 12.86
CA VAL A 316 25.09 23.58 12.38
C VAL A 316 26.54 23.14 12.60
N SER A 317 26.79 21.82 12.62
CA SER A 317 28.12 21.23 12.71
C SER A 317 28.99 21.54 11.49
N GLY A 318 30.28 21.19 11.57
CA GLY A 318 31.23 21.43 10.48
C GLY A 318 30.88 20.69 9.18
N SER A 319 30.28 19.50 9.24
CA SER A 319 29.87 18.74 8.05
C SER A 319 28.71 19.40 7.31
N MET A 320 27.89 20.17 8.02
CA MET A 320 26.81 20.96 7.45
C MET A 320 27.31 22.19 6.65
N HIS A 321 28.61 22.52 6.68
CA HIS A 321 29.13 23.71 6.03
C HIS A 321 28.85 23.74 4.51
N GLY A 322 28.39 24.90 4.02
CA GLY A 322 28.04 25.11 2.61
C GLY A 322 26.67 24.54 2.28
N PHE A 323 26.61 23.72 1.23
CA PHE A 323 25.36 23.27 0.62
C PHE A 323 24.34 22.63 1.60
N PRO A 324 24.70 21.71 2.53
CA PRO A 324 23.72 21.09 3.42
C PRO A 324 23.02 22.08 4.35
N LEU A 325 23.78 23.04 4.93
CA LEU A 325 23.21 24.09 5.77
C LEU A 325 22.35 25.07 4.95
N ASP A 326 22.75 25.42 3.72
CA ASP A 326 21.95 26.32 2.87
C ASP A 326 20.59 25.70 2.49
N VAL A 327 20.57 24.40 2.21
CA VAL A 327 19.33 23.63 1.99
C VAL A 327 18.49 23.60 3.26
N SER A 328 19.09 23.31 4.41
CA SER A 328 18.41 23.29 5.71
C SER A 328 17.81 24.66 6.05
N LYS A 329 18.56 25.75 5.82
CA LYS A 329 18.07 27.13 6.01
C LYS A 329 16.86 27.41 5.12
N THR A 330 16.92 27.02 3.85
CA THR A 330 15.80 27.19 2.90
C THR A 330 14.58 26.38 3.31
N LEU A 331 14.76 25.13 3.76
CA LEU A 331 13.67 24.29 4.25
C LEU A 331 13.00 24.91 5.48
N ILE A 332 13.78 25.28 6.49
CA ILE A 332 13.26 25.85 7.74
C ILE A 332 12.59 27.21 7.48
N ASP A 333 13.16 28.07 6.63
CA ASP A 333 12.51 29.34 6.22
C ASP A 333 11.12 29.10 5.61
N LYS A 334 11.00 28.14 4.68
CA LYS A 334 9.70 27.77 4.09
C LYS A 334 8.73 27.21 5.13
N LEU A 335 9.19 26.36 6.04
CA LEU A 335 8.36 25.80 7.11
C LEU A 335 7.87 26.88 8.07
N LEU A 336 8.74 27.81 8.48
CA LEU A 336 8.38 28.93 9.36
C LEU A 336 7.32 29.82 8.70
N LYS A 337 7.47 30.14 7.41
CA LYS A 337 6.50 30.97 6.66
C LYS A 337 5.13 30.32 6.51
N ASN A 338 5.06 28.99 6.55
CA ASN A 338 3.81 28.23 6.46
C ASN A 338 3.18 27.94 7.82
N LEU A 339 3.81 28.34 8.95
CA LEU A 339 3.19 28.23 10.27
C LEU A 339 1.96 29.13 10.36
N ARG A 340 0.88 28.62 10.94
CA ARG A 340 -0.33 29.40 11.16
C ARG A 340 -0.13 30.36 12.33
N PRO A 341 -0.82 31.52 12.36
CA PRO A 341 -0.70 32.49 13.46
C PRO A 341 -0.99 31.91 14.85
N GLU A 342 -1.80 30.86 14.93
CA GLU A 342 -2.17 30.16 16.18
C GLU A 342 -1.10 29.16 16.64
N ASP A 343 -0.17 28.77 15.75
CA ASP A 343 0.91 27.84 16.07
C ASP A 343 2.01 28.52 16.89
N TYR A 344 2.74 27.69 17.63
CA TYR A 344 3.91 28.08 18.41
C TYR A 344 5.14 27.42 17.84
N PHE A 345 6.28 28.06 17.97
CA PHE A 345 7.52 27.46 17.54
C PHE A 345 8.73 27.88 18.38
N ASN A 346 9.80 27.11 18.24
CA ASN A 346 11.12 27.46 18.73
C ASN A 346 12.17 26.82 17.81
N ILE A 347 13.41 27.34 17.85
CA ILE A 347 14.52 26.77 17.08
C ILE A 347 15.68 26.49 18.03
N LEU A 348 16.20 25.27 17.94
CA LEU A 348 17.38 24.78 18.63
C LEU A 348 18.46 24.51 17.58
N PHE A 349 19.55 25.28 17.61
CA PHE A 349 20.74 25.00 16.84
C PHE A 349 21.67 24.12 17.66
N PHE A 350 22.26 23.10 17.04
CA PHE A 350 23.22 22.25 17.73
C PHE A 350 24.48 21.99 16.89
N ALA A 351 25.59 22.02 17.60
CA ALA A 351 26.92 21.62 17.19
C ALA A 351 27.69 21.21 18.48
N GLY A 352 28.97 21.59 18.60
CA GLY A 352 29.73 21.42 19.84
C GLY A 352 29.10 22.11 21.07
N GLY A 353 28.18 23.06 20.84
CA GLY A 353 27.27 23.64 21.83
C GLY A 353 25.84 23.72 21.28
N SER A 354 24.89 24.15 22.11
CA SER A 354 23.48 24.29 21.70
C SER A 354 22.93 25.69 21.99
N GLU A 355 22.36 26.32 20.97
CA GLU A 355 21.76 27.65 21.05
C GLU A 355 20.25 27.55 20.79
N VAL A 356 19.43 28.27 21.56
CA VAL A 356 17.97 28.24 21.40
C VAL A 356 17.47 29.66 21.18
N LEU A 357 16.53 29.84 20.25
CA LEU A 357 15.94 31.14 19.94
C LEU A 357 15.28 31.79 21.17
N SER A 358 14.58 31.00 21.99
CA SER A 358 13.88 31.45 23.19
C SER A 358 13.84 30.36 24.27
N PRO A 359 13.83 30.71 25.58
CA PRO A 359 13.64 29.73 26.66
C PRO A 359 12.28 29.02 26.63
N ALA A 360 11.27 29.61 25.97
CA ALA A 360 9.93 29.07 25.81
C ALA A 360 9.44 29.25 24.36
N PRO A 361 8.49 28.41 23.89
CA PRO A 361 7.92 28.53 22.55
C PRO A 361 7.30 29.90 22.32
N LEU A 362 7.58 30.49 21.16
CA LEU A 362 7.08 31.78 20.73
C LEU A 362 5.86 31.59 19.81
N PRO A 363 4.85 32.48 19.87
CA PRO A 363 3.78 32.48 18.87
C PRO A 363 4.36 32.77 17.49
N ALA A 364 3.81 32.13 16.45
CA ALA A 364 4.18 32.34 15.05
C ALA A 364 3.66 33.67 14.49
N THR A 365 4.05 34.78 15.12
CA THR A 365 3.86 36.14 14.58
C THR A 365 4.95 36.45 13.55
N GLU A 366 4.70 37.40 12.66
CA GLU A 366 5.70 37.83 11.68
C GLU A 366 7.02 38.26 12.34
N ASP A 367 6.95 39.07 13.41
CA ASP A 367 8.15 39.53 14.13
C ASP A 367 8.99 38.38 14.70
N ASN A 368 8.33 37.37 15.28
CA ASN A 368 9.03 36.20 15.83
C ASN A 368 9.62 35.35 14.71
N ARG A 369 8.89 35.17 13.59
CA ARG A 369 9.40 34.48 12.40
C ARG A 369 10.63 35.18 11.84
N GLU A 370 10.60 36.50 11.68
CA GLU A 370 11.74 37.26 11.20
C GLU A 370 12.94 37.14 12.14
N ARG A 371 12.72 37.20 13.46
CA ARG A 371 13.79 37.01 14.45
C ARG A 371 14.41 35.62 14.31
N ALA A 372 13.59 34.61 14.11
CA ALA A 372 14.04 33.24 13.89
C ALA A 372 14.85 33.09 12.59
N ILE A 373 14.37 33.68 11.49
CA ILE A 373 15.06 33.69 10.20
C ILE A 373 16.40 34.43 10.31
N LYS A 374 16.44 35.59 10.97
CA LYS A 374 17.69 36.34 11.22
C LYS A 374 18.70 35.50 11.99
N MET A 375 18.26 34.82 13.06
CA MET A 375 19.11 33.91 13.83
C MET A 375 19.60 32.74 12.98
N LEU A 376 18.70 32.10 12.22
CA LEU A 376 19.02 31.00 11.30
C LEU A 376 20.06 31.40 10.26
N LEU A 377 19.89 32.54 9.59
CA LEU A 377 20.81 33.02 8.56
C LEU A 377 22.20 33.34 9.14
N SER A 378 22.28 33.79 10.39
CA SER A 378 23.54 34.09 11.07
C SER A 378 24.39 32.85 11.41
N GLN A 379 23.78 31.66 11.43
CA GLN A 379 24.48 30.42 11.75
C GLN A 379 25.49 30.05 10.66
N ARG A 380 26.66 29.58 11.10
CA ARG A 380 27.72 29.04 10.23
C ARG A 380 28.09 27.65 10.70
N GLY A 381 28.29 26.73 9.75
CA GLY A 381 28.71 25.36 10.05
C GLY A 381 30.05 25.34 10.80
N GLY A 382 30.09 24.70 11.98
CA GLY A 382 31.30 24.57 12.78
C GLY A 382 31.09 23.68 14.01
N GLY A 383 32.18 23.10 14.54
CA GLY A 383 32.12 22.18 15.68
C GLY A 383 31.66 20.76 15.32
N GLY A 384 31.53 19.90 16.33
CA GLY A 384 31.13 18.50 16.16
C GLY A 384 29.63 18.25 16.31
N THR A 385 29.15 17.15 15.75
CA THR A 385 27.73 16.75 15.76
C THR A 385 27.38 16.03 17.06
N ARG A 386 26.51 16.63 17.89
CA ARG A 386 26.08 16.07 19.19
C ARG A 386 24.57 15.94 19.32
N ILE A 387 24.00 14.93 18.67
CA ILE A 387 22.55 14.73 18.54
C ILE A 387 21.89 14.40 19.89
N LEU A 388 22.49 13.54 20.70
CA LEU A 388 21.93 13.13 21.98
C LEU A 388 21.76 14.33 22.92
N ASN A 389 22.74 15.23 22.93
CA ASN A 389 22.67 16.46 23.72
C ASN A 389 21.59 17.42 23.19
N ALA A 390 21.43 17.52 21.87
CA ALA A 390 20.37 18.31 21.26
C ALA A 390 18.99 17.76 21.63
N LEU A 391 18.78 16.45 21.55
CA LEU A 391 17.51 15.80 21.92
C LEU A 391 17.23 15.91 23.43
N LYS A 392 18.22 15.66 24.30
CA LYS A 392 18.08 15.86 25.75
C LYS A 392 17.67 17.30 26.07
N LYS A 393 18.29 18.29 25.43
CA LYS A 393 17.92 19.69 25.59
C LYS A 393 16.53 19.99 25.04
N ALA A 394 16.18 19.48 23.86
CA ALA A 394 14.87 19.65 23.24
C ALA A 394 13.72 19.12 24.12
N ILE A 395 13.91 17.97 24.74
CA ILE A 395 12.94 17.38 25.67
C ILE A 395 12.83 18.21 26.96
N ALA A 396 13.95 18.77 27.45
CA ALA A 396 13.96 19.61 28.64
C ALA A 396 13.39 21.02 28.44
N LEU A 397 13.25 21.50 27.19
CA LEU A 397 12.67 22.82 26.92
C LEU A 397 11.21 22.88 27.37
N LYS A 398 10.84 23.99 28.02
CA LYS A 398 9.46 24.24 28.50
C LYS A 398 8.47 24.00 27.37
N LYS A 399 7.52 23.08 27.58
CA LYS A 399 6.40 22.82 26.67
C LYS A 399 5.23 23.72 27.01
N ARG A 400 4.48 24.14 25.98
CA ARG A 400 3.20 24.82 26.20
C ARG A 400 2.12 23.79 26.52
N GLU A 401 1.46 23.97 27.65
CA GLU A 401 0.34 23.11 28.05
C GLU A 401 -0.81 23.19 27.03
N GLY A 402 -1.51 22.08 26.84
CA GLY A 402 -2.63 21.97 25.90
C GLY A 402 -2.24 21.87 24.42
N LEU A 403 -0.95 21.96 24.05
CA LEU A 403 -0.49 21.81 22.66
C LEU A 403 0.27 20.50 22.43
N SER A 404 0.09 19.93 21.24
CA SER A 404 0.94 18.85 20.75
C SER A 404 2.27 19.44 20.24
N ARG A 405 3.39 18.91 20.73
CA ARG A 405 4.73 19.31 20.30
C ARG A 405 5.22 18.38 19.20
N ILE A 406 5.59 18.93 18.06
CA ILE A 406 6.22 18.24 16.94
C ILE A 406 7.69 18.69 16.89
N ILE A 407 8.61 17.73 16.92
CA ILE A 407 10.04 18.00 16.79
C ILE A 407 10.45 17.67 15.36
N VAL A 408 11.01 18.64 14.65
CA VAL A 408 11.52 18.47 13.28
C VAL A 408 13.02 18.66 13.31
N MET A 409 13.78 17.63 12.94
CA MET A 409 15.24 17.66 12.96
C MET A 409 15.80 17.70 11.54
N ALA A 410 16.73 18.62 11.28
CA ALA A 410 17.47 18.75 10.03
C ALA A 410 18.96 18.54 10.27
N THR A 411 19.54 17.51 9.65
CA THR A 411 20.96 17.11 9.75
C THR A 411 21.37 16.39 8.46
N ASP A 412 22.68 16.33 8.17
CA ASP A 412 23.26 15.55 7.08
C ASP A 412 23.48 14.07 7.45
N GLY A 413 23.21 13.69 8.71
CA GLY A 413 23.31 12.32 9.20
C GLY A 413 24.73 11.85 9.50
N TYR A 414 25.75 12.71 9.41
CA TYR A 414 27.11 12.37 9.83
C TYR A 414 27.23 12.44 11.35
N VAL A 415 27.00 11.30 12.01
CA VAL A 415 27.06 11.17 13.47
C VAL A 415 28.24 10.29 13.88
N SER A 416 29.11 10.80 14.75
CA SER A 416 30.02 9.94 15.51
C SER A 416 29.23 9.27 16.62
N VAL A 417 29.19 7.94 16.66
CA VAL A 417 28.46 7.14 17.67
C VAL A 417 28.64 7.72 19.07
N GLU A 418 27.58 8.33 19.62
CA GLU A 418 27.56 8.84 20.98
C GLU A 418 27.16 7.69 21.91
N LYS A 419 28.03 7.34 22.88
CA LYS A 419 27.66 6.41 23.95
C LYS A 419 26.69 7.12 24.90
N GLU A 420 25.60 6.44 25.22
CA GLU A 420 24.54 6.95 26.11
C GLU A 420 25.00 7.18 27.55
#